data_AF-A0A4Q2RMG1-F1
#
_entry.id   AF-A0A4Q2RMG1-F1
#
_cell.length_a   1.000
_cell.length_b   1.000
_cell.length_c   1.000
_cell.angle_alpha   90.00
_cell.angle_beta   90.00
_cell.angle_gamma   90.00
#
_symmetry.space_group_name_H-M   'P 1'
#
loop_
_entity.id
_entity.type
_entity.pdbx_description
1 polymer ?
#
loop_
_entity_poly.entity_id
_entity_poly.type
_entity_poly.pdbx_seq_one_letter_code
_entity_poly.pdbx_strand_id
1 'polypeptide(L)'
;MSERGLVVHQGALSTMETALADATTAITTQITDLLEQVETLTPGWDETSESHLVHAEHQQKLRDGVTKLTEALDQVRSRLATYREDAREIEVENVAIVN
;
A
#
# COMPACT_ATOMS: atom_id res chain seq x y z
N MET A 1 -6.04 33.63 10.48
CA MET A 1 -6.18 32.72 9.31
C MET A 1 -5.60 31.31 9.56
N SER A 2 -4.98 31.01 10.72
CA SER A 2 -4.31 29.71 10.96
C SER A 2 -5.23 28.50 11.14
N GLU A 3 -6.34 28.60 11.89
CA GLU A 3 -7.14 27.42 12.26
C GLU A 3 -7.81 26.73 11.06
N ARG A 4 -8.41 27.49 10.14
CA ARG A 4 -9.11 26.90 8.98
C ARG A 4 -8.18 26.22 7.98
N GLY A 5 -6.92 26.67 7.85
CA GLY A 5 -5.93 26.03 6.98
C GLY A 5 -5.49 24.67 7.53
N LEU A 6 -5.13 24.62 8.82
CA LEU A 6 -4.65 23.41 9.50
C LEU A 6 -5.72 22.31 9.62
N VAL A 7 -6.96 22.64 9.97
CA VAL A 7 -8.07 21.67 10.06
C VAL A 7 -8.38 21.04 8.68
N VAL A 8 -8.29 21.82 7.60
CA VAL A 8 -8.45 21.32 6.23
C VAL A 8 -7.28 20.39 5.85
N HIS A 9 -6.07 20.67 6.31
CA HIS A 9 -4.92 19.77 6.09
C HIS A 9 -5.06 18.44 6.84
N GLN A 10 -5.54 18.42 8.09
CA GLN A 10 -5.79 17.16 8.81
C GLN A 10 -6.91 16.33 8.18
N GLY A 11 -8.00 16.96 7.73
CA GLY A 11 -9.08 16.27 7.01
C GLY A 11 -8.60 15.68 5.67
N ALA A 12 -7.75 16.40 4.94
CA ALA A 12 -7.14 15.90 3.71
C ALA A 12 -6.18 14.72 3.98
N LEU A 13 -5.38 14.79 5.05
CA LEU A 13 -4.48 13.70 5.45
C LEU A 13 -5.23 12.42 5.83
N SER A 14 -6.31 12.54 6.61
CA SER A 14 -7.16 11.39 6.95
C SER A 14 -7.81 10.78 5.71
N THR A 15 -8.25 11.61 4.76
CA THR A 15 -8.83 11.13 3.49
C THR A 15 -7.79 10.41 2.64
N MET A 16 -6.56 10.93 2.58
CA MET A 16 -5.45 10.28 1.88
C MET A 16 -5.06 8.96 2.52
N GLU A 17 -5.09 8.85 3.85
CA GLU A 17 -4.80 7.62 4.58
C GLU A 17 -5.80 6.51 4.26
N THR A 18 -7.09 6.84 4.31
CA THR A 18 -8.15 5.90 3.92
C THR A 18 -8.02 5.49 2.45
N ALA A 19 -7.84 6.46 1.55
CA ALA A 19 -7.69 6.16 0.12
C ALA A 19 -6.46 5.29 -0.18
N LEU A 20 -5.34 5.50 0.51
CA LEU A 20 -4.14 4.68 0.37
C LEU A 20 -4.33 3.28 0.95
N ALA A 21 -5.00 3.14 2.10
CA ALA A 21 -5.31 1.84 2.68
C ALA A 21 -6.24 1.02 1.77
N ASP A 22 -7.29 1.65 1.23
CA ASP A 22 -8.23 1.03 0.30
C ASP A 22 -7.54 0.62 -1.00
N ALA A 23 -6.71 1.50 -1.57
CA ALA A 23 -5.94 1.20 -2.78
C ALA A 23 -4.94 0.06 -2.56
N THR A 24 -4.26 0.04 -1.41
CA THR A 24 -3.31 -1.03 -1.06
C THR A 24 -4.02 -2.38 -0.95
N THR A 25 -5.18 -2.39 -0.29
CA THR A 25 -6.01 -3.59 -0.16
C THR A 25 -6.50 -4.07 -1.53
N ALA A 26 -7.02 -3.17 -2.36
CA ALA A 26 -7.52 -3.52 -3.70
C ALA A 26 -6.42 -4.07 -4.61
N ILE A 27 -5.22 -3.46 -4.60
CA ILE A 27 -4.06 -3.91 -5.38
C ILE A 27 -3.59 -5.29 -4.91
N THR A 28 -3.45 -5.50 -3.61
CA THR A 28 -3.00 -6.80 -3.07
C THR A 28 -3.98 -7.92 -3.34
N THR A 29 -5.29 -7.66 -3.21
CA THR A 29 -6.34 -8.62 -3.58
C THR A 29 -6.28 -8.96 -5.07
N GLN A 30 -6.30 -7.97 -5.97
CA GLN A 30 -6.27 -8.24 -7.41
C GLN A 30 -5.04 -9.04 -7.83
N ILE A 31 -3.87 -8.75 -7.24
CA ILE A 31 -2.68 -9.48 -7.61
C ILE A 31 -2.69 -10.92 -7.09
N THR A 32 -3.20 -11.14 -5.87
CA THR A 32 -3.40 -12.50 -5.34
C THR A 32 -4.34 -13.30 -6.25
N ASP A 33 -5.47 -12.70 -6.64
CA ASP A 33 -6.44 -13.34 -7.54
C ASP A 33 -5.84 -13.66 -8.92
N LEU A 34 -4.98 -12.78 -9.45
CA LEU A 34 -4.29 -13.01 -10.72
C LEU A 34 -3.24 -14.12 -10.60
N LEU A 35 -2.51 -14.21 -9.49
CA LEU A 35 -1.57 -15.29 -9.24
C LEU A 35 -2.28 -16.65 -9.19
N GLU A 36 -3.39 -16.74 -8.45
CA GLU A 36 -4.22 -17.95 -8.40
C GLU A 36 -4.79 -18.32 -9.77
N GLN A 37 -5.28 -17.34 -10.54
CA GLN A 37 -5.76 -17.58 -11.90
C GLN A 37 -4.66 -18.12 -12.80
N VAL A 38 -3.45 -17.59 -12.73
CA VAL A 38 -2.35 -18.12 -13.53
C VAL A 38 -2.06 -19.56 -13.12
N GLU A 39 -1.93 -19.89 -11.83
CA GLU A 39 -1.72 -21.27 -11.36
C GLU A 39 -2.82 -22.23 -11.84
N THR A 40 -4.07 -21.76 -11.85
CA THR A 40 -5.22 -22.55 -12.31
C THR A 40 -5.21 -22.75 -13.84
N LEU A 41 -4.58 -21.84 -14.59
CA LEU A 41 -4.46 -21.89 -16.05
C LEU A 41 -3.19 -22.60 -16.54
N THR A 42 -2.25 -22.95 -15.64
CA THR A 42 -1.05 -23.73 -15.97
C THR A 42 -1.18 -25.27 -15.97
N PRO A 43 -2.35 -25.95 -15.82
CA PRO A 43 -2.36 -27.42 -15.91
C PRO A 43 -2.21 -27.88 -17.36
N GLY A 44 -1.19 -28.68 -17.60
CA GLY A 44 -0.92 -29.34 -18.88
C GLY A 44 0.52 -29.20 -19.39
N TRP A 45 1.36 -28.42 -18.72
CA TRP A 45 2.79 -28.36 -19.07
C TRP A 45 3.53 -29.49 -18.38
N ASP A 46 4.38 -30.19 -19.13
CA ASP A 46 5.32 -31.15 -18.58
C ASP A 46 6.20 -30.44 -17.54
N GLU A 47 6.16 -30.92 -16.30
CA GLU A 47 6.89 -30.34 -15.16
C GLU A 47 8.42 -30.33 -15.37
N THR A 48 8.92 -31.18 -16.27
CA THR A 48 10.34 -31.26 -16.59
C THR A 48 10.74 -30.39 -17.79
N SER A 49 9.76 -29.77 -18.46
CA SER A 49 10.03 -28.91 -19.60
C SER A 49 10.71 -27.61 -19.18
N GLU A 50 11.63 -27.14 -20.02
CA GLU A 50 12.30 -25.84 -19.85
C GLU A 50 11.28 -24.69 -19.77
N SER A 51 10.17 -24.77 -20.52
CA SER A 51 9.09 -23.80 -20.47
C SER A 51 8.40 -23.75 -19.10
N HIS A 52 8.19 -24.89 -18.45
CA HIS A 52 7.62 -24.92 -17.10
C HIS A 52 8.56 -24.30 -16.07
N LEU A 53 9.86 -24.63 -16.12
CA LEU A 53 10.85 -24.04 -15.22
C LEU A 53 10.93 -22.51 -15.36
N VAL A 54 10.94 -22.00 -16.60
CA VAL A 54 10.92 -20.54 -16.87
C VAL A 54 9.63 -19.90 -16.37
N HIS A 55 8.49 -20.56 -16.55
CA HIS A 55 7.21 -20.07 -16.03
C HIS A 55 7.19 -20.01 -14.50
N ALA A 56 7.69 -21.06 -13.82
CA ALA A 56 7.82 -21.09 -12.37
C ALA A 56 8.74 -19.99 -11.85
N GLU A 57 9.86 -19.72 -12.53
CA GLU A 57 10.76 -18.62 -12.18
C GLU A 57 10.09 -17.24 -12.34
N HIS A 58 9.34 -17.04 -13.43
CA HIS A 58 8.57 -15.81 -13.63
C HIS A 58 7.47 -15.63 -12.61
N GLN A 59 6.74 -16.70 -12.27
CA GLN A 59 5.75 -16.73 -11.19
C GLN A 59 6.38 -16.31 -9.86
N GLN A 60 7.55 -16.85 -9.53
CA GLN A 60 8.25 -16.48 -8.30
C GLN A 60 8.68 -15.01 -8.30
N LYS A 61 9.26 -14.51 -9.39
CA LYS A 61 9.63 -13.08 -9.52
C LYS A 61 8.42 -12.16 -9.39
N LEU A 62 7.27 -12.57 -9.94
CA LEU A 62 6.03 -11.83 -9.81
C LEU A 62 5.61 -11.77 -8.33
N ARG A 63 5.54 -12.91 -7.63
CA ARG A 63 5.24 -12.95 -6.18
C ARG A 63 6.18 -12.05 -5.38
N ASP A 64 7.49 -12.14 -5.62
CA ASP A 64 8.48 -11.33 -4.92
C ASP A 64 8.29 -9.83 -5.18
N GLY A 65 7.95 -9.45 -6.42
CA GLY A 65 7.66 -8.07 -6.79
C GLY A 65 6.41 -7.52 -6.09
N VAL A 66 5.39 -8.36 -5.94
CA VAL A 66 4.11 -8.03 -5.28
C VAL A 66 4.31 -7.84 -3.79
N THR A 67 5.07 -8.73 -3.16
CA THR A 67 5.47 -8.59 -1.75
C THR A 67 6.18 -7.25 -1.52
N LYS A 68 7.16 -6.90 -2.36
CA LYS A 68 7.87 -5.62 -2.27
C LYS A 68 6.96 -4.40 -2.47
N LEU A 69 6.02 -4.47 -3.42
CA LEU A 69 5.05 -3.41 -3.63
C LEU A 69 4.16 -3.23 -2.39
N THR A 70 3.70 -4.33 -1.82
CA THR A 70 2.87 -4.34 -0.60
C THR A 70 3.62 -3.72 0.58
N GLU A 71 4.88 -4.11 0.79
CA GLU A 71 5.74 -3.53 1.83
C GLU A 71 5.97 -2.02 1.62
N ALA A 72 6.17 -1.58 0.37
CA ALA A 72 6.34 -0.16 0.07
C ALA A 72 5.06 0.64 0.36
N LEU A 73 3.89 0.09 0.04
CA LEU A 73 2.59 0.70 0.34
C LEU A 73 2.33 0.78 1.85
N ASP A 74 2.66 -0.28 2.61
CA ASP A 74 2.59 -0.26 4.07
C ASP A 74 3.51 0.80 4.70
N GLN A 75 4.71 1.00 4.14
CA GLN A 75 5.61 2.07 4.58
C GLN A 75 5.03 3.47 4.30
N VAL A 76 4.39 3.67 3.14
CA VAL A 76 3.72 4.93 2.82
C VAL A 76 2.58 5.19 3.81
N ARG A 77 1.74 4.19 4.09
CA ARG A 77 0.68 4.29 5.10
C ARG A 77 1.24 4.68 6.47
N SER A 78 2.30 4.00 6.92
CA SER A 78 2.96 4.26 8.20
C SER A 78 3.48 5.70 8.30
N ARG A 79 4.20 6.18 7.26
CA ARG A 79 4.71 7.56 7.22
C ARG A 79 3.60 8.60 7.25
N LEU A 80 2.48 8.33 6.58
CA LEU A 80 1.34 9.24 6.57
C LEU A 80 0.68 9.33 7.95
N ALA A 81 0.54 8.20 8.65
CA ALA A 81 0.04 8.17 10.02
C ALA A 81 0.95 8.95 10.97
N THR A 82 2.28 8.81 10.85
CA THR A 82 3.25 9.62 11.61
C THR A 82 3.10 11.10 11.32
N TYR A 83 3.05 11.50 10.04
CA TYR A 83 2.91 12.91 9.67
C TYR A 83 1.60 13.53 10.19
N ARG A 84 0.51 12.75 10.24
CA ARG A 84 -0.76 13.16 10.83
C ARG A 84 -0.64 13.39 12.34
N GLU A 85 0.08 12.52 13.05
CA GLU A 85 0.31 12.69 14.49
C GLU A 85 1.18 13.90 14.78
N ASP A 86 2.29 14.08 14.04
CA ASP A 86 3.14 15.26 14.15
C ASP A 86 2.36 16.56 13.89
N ALA A 87 1.48 16.56 12.86
CA ALA A 87 0.62 17.70 12.56
C ALA A 87 -0.40 17.99 13.68
N ARG A 88 -0.81 16.96 14.43
CA ARG A 88 -1.70 17.09 15.60
C ARG A 88 -0.94 17.62 16.81
N GLU A 89 0.27 17.15 17.07
CA GLU A 89 1.11 17.65 18.17
C GLU A 89 1.44 19.14 17.97
N ILE A 90 1.83 19.52 16.75
CA ILE A 90 2.07 20.93 16.39
C ILE A 90 0.82 21.79 16.60
N GLU A 91 -0.38 21.26 16.34
CA GLU A 91 -1.63 21.98 16.60
C GLU A 91 -1.84 22.22 18.10
N VAL A 92 -1.66 21.18 18.93
CA VAL A 92 -1.80 21.28 20.39
C VAL A 92 -0.81 22.28 20.96
N GLU A 93 0.46 22.24 20.54
CA GLU A 93 1.48 23.20 20.97
C GLU A 93 1.14 24.63 20.56
N ASN A 94 0.72 24.85 19.31
CA ASN A 94 0.35 26.19 18.84
C ASN A 94 -0.88 26.74 19.58
N VAL A 95 -1.88 25.90 19.88
CA VAL A 95 -3.05 26.32 20.69
C VAL A 95 -2.64 26.66 22.12
N ALA A 96 -1.66 25.97 22.70
CA ALA A 96 -1.13 26.25 24.03
C ALA A 96 -0.28 27.53 24.10
N ILE A 97 0.33 27.96 22.99
CA ILE A 97 1.14 29.19 22.92
C ILE A 97 0.27 30.43 22.71
N VAL A 98 -0.88 30.28 22.04
CA VAL A 98 -1.75 31.40 21.64
C VAL A 98 -2.82 31.74 22.71
N ASN A 99 -3.05 30.84 23.67
CA ASN A 99 -3.92 31.05 24.84
C ASN A 99 -3.11 31.37 26.11
#